data_AF-A0A396M9B3-F1
#
_entry.id   AF-A0A396M9B3-F1
#
_cell.length_a   1.000
_cell.length_b   1.000
_cell.length_c   1.000
_cell.angle_alpha   90.00
_cell.angle_beta   90.00
_cell.angle_gamma   90.00
#
_symmetry.space_group_name_H-M   'P 1'
#
loop_
_entity.id
_entity.type
_entity.pdbx_description
1 polymer ?
#
loop_
_entity_poly.entity_id
_entity_poly.type
_entity_poly.pdbx_seq_one_letter_code
_entity_poly.pdbx_strand_id
1 'polypeptide(L)'
;MADNVKHPFNEFLLLIVEFGIIAFLILLLLAASLIRSYLKNKNEESFVLILCLAAVFIFSCFSYPFQYPFTWLIVGFCISYLSSTLYNYQERSPNKFRIFKHAVALLSIVLLSFNMKNMYYDRKWNQAINQIKHGTTKELLSEYENLHPDFHNNPFFLYNYAALLNNMRYWDNSAEIIRSCEKYLNDCDIQMLKGDNYKKRHHLMQAKVCFELASQMCPGKFAPLFELVNVYDSINQPIRAKELADHIINMQVKVPSATITAIKMRMIKRVEAE
;
A
#
# COMPACT_ATOMS: atom_id res chain seq x y z
N MET A 1 5.62 -14.85 -2.15
CA MET A 1 5.55 -14.38 -3.55
C MET A 1 5.77 -12.87 -3.53
N ALA A 2 6.67 -12.34 -4.36
CA ALA A 2 6.85 -10.89 -4.51
C ALA A 2 5.79 -10.36 -5.49
N ASP A 3 4.57 -10.17 -4.98
CA ASP A 3 3.60 -9.26 -5.57
C ASP A 3 3.74 -7.88 -4.88
N ASN A 4 2.94 -6.88 -5.24
CA ASN A 4 2.98 -5.56 -4.61
C ASN A 4 2.95 -5.68 -3.07
N VAL A 5 4.07 -5.40 -2.40
CA VAL A 5 4.18 -5.44 -0.94
C VAL A 5 3.68 -4.12 -0.39
N LYS A 6 2.43 -4.08 0.06
CA LYS A 6 1.83 -2.88 0.68
C LYS A 6 2.19 -2.73 2.17
N HIS A 7 2.63 -3.80 2.79
CA HIS A 7 3.01 -3.85 4.20
C HIS A 7 4.23 -4.77 4.32
N PRO A 8 5.35 -4.32 4.89
CA PRO A 8 6.49 -5.20 5.16
C PRO A 8 6.07 -6.25 6.18
N PHE A 9 6.55 -7.50 6.08
CA PHE A 9 6.23 -8.62 6.98
C PHE A 9 6.82 -8.46 8.40
N ASN A 10 6.71 -7.26 8.96
CA ASN A 10 7.23 -6.81 10.24
C ASN A 10 6.61 -5.44 10.59
N GLU A 11 5.83 -5.36 11.67
CA GLU A 11 5.17 -4.12 12.12
C GLU A 11 6.17 -3.04 12.54
N PHE A 12 7.34 -3.42 13.07
CA PHE A 12 8.36 -2.45 13.49
C PHE A 12 9.04 -1.80 12.30
N LEU A 13 9.26 -2.57 11.23
CA LEU A 13 9.80 -2.03 9.98
C LEU A 13 8.79 -1.08 9.34
N LEU A 14 7.49 -1.43 9.36
CA LEU A 14 6.43 -0.50 8.93
C LEU A 14 6.50 0.79 9.75
N LEU A 15 6.55 0.70 11.08
CA LEU A 15 6.60 1.86 11.97
C LEU A 15 7.80 2.78 11.64
N ILE A 16 8.98 2.20 11.39
CA ILE A 16 10.19 2.96 11.06
C ILE A 16 10.08 3.61 9.67
N VAL A 17 9.51 2.92 8.68
CA VAL A 17 9.36 3.47 7.33
C VAL A 17 8.35 4.61 7.30
N GLU A 18 7.21 4.45 7.97
CA GLU A 18 6.11 5.43 7.97
C GLU A 18 6.37 6.63 8.89
N PHE A 19 6.89 6.38 10.11
CA PHE A 19 7.01 7.40 11.15
C PHE A 19 8.45 7.69 11.58
N GLY A 20 9.43 7.02 10.96
CA GLY A 20 10.85 7.21 11.23
C GLY A 20 11.32 6.51 12.51
N ILE A 21 12.63 6.61 12.74
CA ILE A 21 13.30 5.99 13.91
C ILE A 21 12.80 6.54 15.25
N ILE A 22 12.30 7.79 15.28
CA ILE A 22 11.81 8.45 16.49
C ILE A 22 10.59 7.70 17.05
N ALA A 23 9.65 7.29 16.20
CA ALA A 23 8.47 6.52 16.62
C ALA A 23 8.87 5.17 17.22
N PHE A 24 9.87 4.50 16.64
CA PHE A 24 10.40 3.25 17.17
C PHE A 24 11.06 3.43 18.54
N LEU A 25 11.80 4.53 18.76
CA LEU A 25 12.37 4.85 20.08
C LEU A 25 11.28 5.10 21.14
N ILE A 26 10.19 5.79 20.79
CA ILE A 26 9.04 5.99 21.69
C ILE A 26 8.41 4.64 22.07
N LEU A 27 8.27 3.71 21.12
CA LEU A 27 7.77 2.36 21.38
C LEU A 27 8.68 1.59 22.36
N LEU A 28 10.00 1.68 22.19
CA LEU A 28 10.96 1.07 23.12
C LEU A 28 10.89 1.68 24.52
N LEU A 29 10.73 3.00 24.63
CA LEU A 29 10.53 3.68 25.91
C LEU A 29 9.22 3.23 26.59
N LEU A 30 8.14 3.06 25.83
CA LEU A 30 6.88 2.52 26.33
C LEU A 30 7.07 1.09 26.85
N ALA A 31 7.70 0.22 26.06
CA ALA A 31 7.99 -1.15 26.47
C ALA A 31 8.84 -1.22 27.74
N ALA A 32 9.90 -0.41 27.83
CA ALA A 32 10.75 -0.32 29.02
C ALA A 32 9.97 0.16 30.26
N SER A 33 9.07 1.14 30.08
CA SER A 33 8.18 1.62 31.16
C SER A 33 7.25 0.53 31.67
N LEU A 34 6.63 -0.25 30.77
CA LEU A 34 5.74 -1.36 31.12
C LEU A 34 6.49 -2.48 31.83
N ILE A 35 7.69 -2.85 31.35
CA ILE A 35 8.55 -3.82 32.03
C ILE A 35 8.91 -3.32 33.43
N ARG A 36 9.26 -2.03 33.56
CA ARG A 36 9.58 -1.42 34.86
C ARG A 36 8.38 -1.42 35.82
N SER A 37 7.16 -1.21 35.30
CA SER A 37 5.92 -1.32 36.09
C SER A 37 5.77 -2.70 36.72
N TYR A 38 5.88 -3.72 35.87
CA TYR A 38 5.78 -5.10 36.32
C TYR A 38 6.88 -5.49 37.30
N LEU A 39 8.12 -5.11 37.04
CA LEU A 39 9.22 -5.42 37.95
C LEU A 39 9.00 -4.81 39.34
N LYS A 40 8.30 -3.67 39.45
CA LYS A 40 7.93 -3.05 40.72
C LYS A 40 6.76 -3.73 41.41
N ASN A 41 5.77 -4.21 40.66
CA ASN A 41 4.52 -4.76 41.20
C ASN A 41 4.23 -6.14 40.61
N LYS A 42 5.10 -7.12 40.91
CA LYS A 42 4.94 -8.49 40.42
C LYS A 42 3.74 -9.16 41.09
N ASN A 43 2.77 -9.58 40.27
CA ASN A 43 1.67 -10.46 40.66
C ASN A 43 1.33 -11.39 39.49
N GLU A 44 0.52 -12.43 39.72
CA GLU A 44 0.15 -13.39 38.68
C GLU A 44 -0.54 -12.72 37.49
N GLU A 45 -1.41 -11.75 37.74
CA GLU A 45 -2.12 -11.00 36.70
C GLU A 45 -1.15 -10.22 35.80
N SER A 46 -0.25 -9.41 36.35
CA SER A 46 0.75 -8.64 35.59
C SER A 46 1.73 -9.53 34.84
N PHE A 47 2.05 -10.71 35.37
CA PHE A 47 2.86 -11.69 34.67
C PHE A 47 2.17 -12.18 33.39
N VAL A 48 0.89 -12.57 33.49
CA VAL A 48 0.09 -12.98 32.32
C VAL A 48 -0.01 -11.87 31.29
N LEU A 49 -0.23 -10.62 31.72
CA LEU A 49 -0.34 -9.47 30.81
C LEU A 49 0.96 -9.18 30.06
N ILE A 50 2.12 -9.33 30.70
CA ILE A 50 3.41 -9.17 30.02
C ILE A 50 3.71 -10.30 29.07
N LEU A 51 3.37 -11.54 29.41
CA LEU A 51 3.47 -12.64 28.46
C LEU A 51 2.58 -12.41 27.25
N CYS A 52 1.38 -11.86 27.43
CA CYS A 52 0.50 -11.47 26.34
C CYS A 52 1.13 -10.39 25.46
N LEU A 53 1.68 -9.32 26.04
CA LEU A 53 2.37 -8.28 25.30
C LEU A 53 3.63 -8.80 24.58
N ALA A 54 4.39 -9.70 25.20
CA ALA A 54 5.56 -10.33 24.60
C ALA A 54 5.16 -11.22 23.41
N ALA A 55 4.07 -11.97 23.54
CA ALA A 55 3.52 -12.77 22.44
C ALA A 55 3.11 -11.88 21.26
N VAL A 56 2.40 -10.78 21.51
CA VAL A 56 2.05 -9.80 20.46
C VAL A 56 3.32 -9.20 19.84
N PHE A 57 4.31 -8.82 20.64
CA PHE A 57 5.57 -8.27 20.16
C PHE A 57 6.32 -9.25 19.23
N ILE A 58 6.43 -10.52 19.62
CA ILE A 58 7.07 -11.56 18.81
C ILE A 58 6.25 -11.79 17.53
N PHE A 59 4.93 -11.82 17.63
CA PHE A 59 4.06 -12.00 16.47
C PHE A 59 4.16 -10.82 15.50
N SER A 60 4.32 -9.59 15.99
CA SER A 60 4.58 -8.38 15.19
C SER A 60 5.90 -8.43 14.40
N CYS A 61 6.87 -9.27 14.79
CA CYS A 61 8.10 -9.45 14.01
C CYS A 61 7.87 -10.18 12.68
N PHE A 62 6.79 -10.97 12.60
CA PHE A 62 6.53 -11.91 11.50
C PHE A 62 5.06 -11.91 11.07
N SER A 63 4.28 -10.86 11.37
CA SER A 63 2.84 -10.79 11.04
C SER A 63 2.32 -9.36 11.22
N TYR A 64 1.02 -9.17 10.97
CA TYR A 64 0.30 -7.89 11.04
C TYR A 64 -0.79 -7.86 12.11
N PRO A 65 -0.48 -8.17 13.39
CA PRO A 65 -1.50 -8.22 14.40
C PRO A 65 -2.23 -6.88 14.57
N PHE A 66 -1.58 -5.74 14.33
CA PHE A 66 -2.23 -4.43 14.46
C PHE A 66 -3.09 -4.03 13.26
N GLN A 67 -3.14 -4.85 12.21
CA GLN A 67 -4.18 -4.71 11.18
C GLN A 67 -5.58 -5.08 11.73
N TYR A 68 -5.65 -5.84 12.83
CA TYR A 68 -6.89 -6.29 13.43
C TYR A 68 -7.26 -5.44 14.67
N PRO A 69 -8.48 -4.86 14.74
CA PRO A 69 -8.93 -4.08 15.89
C PRO A 69 -8.85 -4.83 17.23
N PHE A 70 -8.98 -6.16 17.20
CA PHE A 70 -8.91 -7.02 18.37
C PHE A 70 -7.56 -6.91 19.10
N THR A 71 -6.45 -6.88 18.36
CA THR A 71 -5.11 -6.73 18.94
C THR A 71 -4.97 -5.39 19.66
N TRP A 72 -5.52 -4.31 19.10
CA TRP A 72 -5.53 -2.99 19.74
C TRP A 72 -6.24 -3.02 21.10
N LEU A 73 -7.36 -3.75 21.19
CA LEU A 73 -8.11 -3.89 22.45
C LEU A 73 -7.29 -4.65 23.51
N ILE A 74 -6.67 -5.76 23.12
CA ILE A 74 -5.82 -6.56 24.03
C ILE A 74 -4.64 -5.74 24.54
N VAL A 75 -3.89 -5.13 23.61
CA VAL A 75 -2.70 -4.33 23.95
C VAL A 75 -3.10 -3.13 24.80
N GLY A 76 -4.18 -2.43 24.44
CA GLY A 76 -4.73 -1.32 25.21
C GLY A 76 -5.13 -1.73 26.64
N PHE A 77 -5.79 -2.89 26.79
CA PHE A 77 -6.14 -3.44 28.11
C PHE A 77 -4.90 -3.75 28.94
N CYS A 78 -3.91 -4.46 28.36
CA CYS A 78 -2.66 -4.80 29.05
C CYS A 78 -1.89 -3.56 29.49
N ILE A 79 -1.74 -2.58 28.60
CA ILE A 79 -1.07 -1.30 28.89
C ILE A 79 -1.82 -0.55 29.99
N SER A 80 -3.15 -0.48 29.93
CA SER A 80 -3.98 0.24 30.91
C SER A 80 -3.82 -0.35 32.32
N TYR A 81 -3.93 -1.67 32.44
CA TYR A 81 -3.75 -2.36 33.72
C TYR A 81 -2.34 -2.13 34.28
N LEU A 82 -1.30 -2.42 33.49
CA LEU A 82 0.10 -2.27 33.93
C LEU A 82 0.45 -0.81 34.26
N SER A 83 -0.13 0.15 33.56
CA SER A 83 0.09 1.58 33.84
C SER A 83 -0.64 2.03 35.11
N SER A 84 -1.81 1.46 35.42
CA SER A 84 -2.54 1.76 36.65
C SER A 84 -1.79 1.32 37.91
N THR A 85 -1.02 0.23 37.81
CA THR A 85 -0.22 -0.29 38.93
C THR A 85 0.96 0.63 39.29
N LEU A 86 1.58 1.30 38.31
CA LEU A 86 2.55 2.39 38.57
C LEU A 86 1.90 3.56 39.31
N TYR A 87 0.66 3.87 38.93
CA TYR A 87 -0.08 5.04 39.37
C TYR A 87 -0.52 4.95 40.83
N ASN A 88 -0.81 3.75 41.34
CA ASN A 88 -1.19 3.53 42.73
C ASN A 88 -0.03 3.73 43.73
N TYR A 89 1.22 3.82 43.26
CA TYR A 89 2.41 3.95 44.12
C TYR A 89 3.05 5.35 44.08
N GLN A 90 2.68 6.20 43.11
CA GLN A 90 3.26 7.52 42.94
C GLN A 90 2.22 8.57 43.35
N GLU A 91 2.45 9.26 44.47
CA GLU A 91 1.51 10.21 45.05
C GLU A 91 0.97 11.24 44.03
N ARG A 92 -0.31 11.55 44.22
CA ARG A 92 -1.24 12.23 43.32
C ARG A 92 -0.71 13.58 42.81
N SER A 93 -0.70 13.75 41.49
CA SER A 93 -1.08 15.04 40.87
C SER A 93 -2.33 14.83 40.01
N PRO A 94 -3.54 15.14 40.52
CA PRO A 94 -4.80 14.81 39.84
C PRO A 94 -5.05 15.66 38.58
N ASN A 95 -4.45 16.85 38.48
CA ASN A 95 -4.74 17.78 37.37
C ASN A 95 -4.05 17.41 36.05
N LYS A 96 -2.77 17.03 36.05
CA LYS A 96 -2.03 16.71 34.81
C LYS A 96 -2.59 15.46 34.11
N PHE A 97 -3.08 14.50 34.88
CA PHE A 97 -3.66 13.26 34.36
C PHE A 97 -5.07 13.41 33.83
N ARG A 98 -5.89 14.26 34.46
CA ARG A 98 -7.20 14.64 33.93
C ARG A 98 -7.05 15.30 32.56
N ILE A 99 -6.09 16.21 32.43
CA ILE A 99 -5.75 16.86 31.16
C ILE A 99 -5.29 15.82 30.11
N PHE A 100 -4.41 14.89 30.46
CA PHE A 100 -3.97 13.82 29.55
C PHE A 100 -5.11 12.93 29.06
N LYS A 101 -6.02 12.51 29.96
CA LYS A 101 -7.21 11.73 29.58
C LYS A 101 -8.12 12.48 28.61
N HIS A 102 -8.38 13.76 28.86
CA HIS A 102 -9.18 14.58 27.95
C HIS A 102 -8.48 14.80 26.61
N ALA A 103 -7.14 14.98 26.60
CA ALA A 103 -6.37 15.11 25.37
C ALA A 103 -6.42 13.83 24.53
N VAL A 104 -6.28 12.65 25.13
CA VAL A 104 -6.42 11.37 24.44
C VAL A 104 -7.84 11.19 23.91
N ALA A 105 -8.87 11.48 24.71
CA ALA A 105 -10.26 11.39 24.27
C ALA A 105 -10.57 12.33 23.10
N LEU A 106 -10.06 13.57 23.15
CA LEU A 106 -10.20 14.55 22.07
C LEU A 106 -9.49 14.07 20.80
N LEU A 107 -8.25 13.58 20.91
CA LEU A 107 -7.50 13.02 19.79
C LEU A 107 -8.25 11.85 19.15
N SER A 108 -8.81 10.94 19.96
CA SER A 108 -9.63 9.83 19.47
C SER A 108 -10.87 10.30 18.70
N ILE A 109 -11.56 11.33 19.18
CA ILE A 109 -12.73 11.92 18.49
C ILE A 109 -12.30 12.55 17.15
N VAL A 110 -11.18 13.28 17.13
CA VAL A 110 -10.65 13.87 15.90
C VAL A 110 -10.29 12.77 14.89
N LEU A 111 -9.56 11.74 15.31
CA LEU A 111 -9.23 10.59 14.46
C LEU A 111 -10.49 9.87 13.95
N LEU A 112 -11.50 9.66 14.80
CA LEU A 112 -12.76 9.05 14.40
C LEU A 112 -13.49 9.90 13.35
N SER A 113 -13.53 11.23 13.55
CA SER A 113 -14.17 12.14 12.60
C SER A 113 -13.47 12.16 11.23
N PHE A 114 -12.14 12.09 11.21
CA PHE A 114 -11.35 11.98 9.98
C PHE A 114 -11.62 10.65 9.25
N ASN A 115 -11.64 9.54 9.98
CA ASN A 115 -11.98 8.23 9.41
C ASN A 115 -13.42 8.19 8.88
N MET A 116 -14.38 8.79 9.59
CA MET A 116 -15.77 8.84 9.16
C MET A 116 -15.95 9.69 7.90
N LYS A 117 -15.21 10.80 7.79
CA LYS A 117 -15.13 11.60 6.57
C LYS A 117 -14.59 10.76 5.41
N ASN A 118 -13.47 10.06 5.57
CA ASN A 118 -12.90 9.20 4.53
C ASN A 118 -13.87 8.10 4.10
N MET A 119 -14.53 7.43 5.06
CA MET A 119 -15.53 6.41 4.77
C MET A 119 -16.74 6.96 3.99
N TYR A 120 -17.19 8.19 4.29
CA TYR A 120 -18.25 8.84 3.54
C TYR A 120 -17.84 9.05 2.07
N TYR A 121 -16.63 9.55 1.82
CA TYR A 121 -16.10 9.73 0.48
C TYR A 121 -15.92 8.38 -0.24
N ASP A 122 -15.33 7.37 0.40
CA ASP A 122 -15.20 6.03 -0.22
C ASP A 122 -16.56 5.44 -0.61
N ARG A 123 -17.60 5.65 0.20
CA ARG A 123 -18.97 5.25 -0.14
C ARG A 123 -19.51 6.03 -1.33
N LYS A 124 -19.34 7.36 -1.37
CA LYS A 124 -19.76 8.22 -2.49
C LYS A 124 -19.12 7.77 -3.80
N TRP A 125 -17.81 7.50 -3.79
CA TRP A 125 -17.09 7.00 -4.96
C TRP A 125 -17.55 5.61 -5.39
N ASN A 126 -17.74 4.67 -4.45
CA ASN A 126 -18.27 3.35 -4.76
C ASN A 126 -19.69 3.38 -5.33
N GLN A 127 -20.54 4.30 -4.84
CA GLN A 127 -21.87 4.51 -5.39
C GLN A 127 -21.80 5.04 -6.82
N ALA A 128 -20.97 6.05 -7.08
CA ALA A 128 -20.73 6.58 -8.42
C ALA A 128 -20.28 5.47 -9.39
N ILE A 129 -19.26 4.68 -9.03
CA ILE A 129 -18.80 3.55 -9.87
C ILE A 129 -19.92 2.53 -10.14
N ASN A 130 -20.69 2.15 -9.11
CA ASN A 130 -21.71 1.12 -9.27
C ASN A 130 -22.93 1.58 -10.08
N GLN A 131 -23.30 2.86 -10.00
CA GLN A 131 -24.37 3.42 -10.84
C GLN A 131 -23.99 3.42 -12.32
N ILE A 132 -22.70 3.46 -12.64
CA ILE A 132 -22.18 3.59 -14.01
C ILE A 132 -21.89 2.23 -14.68
N LYS A 133 -22.12 1.10 -14.00
CA LYS A 133 -22.06 -0.24 -14.63
C LYS A 133 -23.01 -0.41 -15.83
N HIS A 134 -23.94 0.53 -16.01
CA HIS A 134 -24.88 0.58 -17.13
C HIS A 134 -24.75 1.85 -18.02
N GLY A 135 -23.80 2.74 -17.72
CA GLY A 135 -23.63 4.03 -18.41
C GLY A 135 -22.59 4.01 -19.53
N THR A 136 -22.48 5.12 -20.28
CA THR A 136 -21.46 5.27 -21.33
C THR A 136 -20.10 5.66 -20.74
N THR A 137 -19.00 5.37 -21.46
CA THR A 137 -17.65 5.75 -21.04
C THR A 137 -17.47 7.27 -20.88
N LYS A 138 -18.27 8.08 -21.60
CA LYS A 138 -18.26 9.55 -21.47
C LYS A 138 -18.92 10.03 -20.19
N GLU A 139 -20.07 9.45 -19.81
CA GLU A 139 -20.71 9.74 -18.52
C GLU A 139 -19.78 9.42 -17.35
N LEU A 140 -19.06 8.29 -17.44
CA LEU A 140 -18.07 7.91 -16.44
C LEU A 140 -16.97 8.96 -16.31
N LEU A 141 -16.46 9.47 -17.44
CA LEU A 141 -15.41 10.49 -17.44
C LEU A 141 -15.87 11.78 -16.75
N SER A 142 -17.05 12.29 -17.08
CA SER A 142 -17.60 13.50 -16.46
C SER A 142 -17.79 13.34 -14.96
N GLU A 143 -18.18 12.16 -14.49
CA GLU A 143 -18.30 11.90 -13.05
C GLU A 143 -16.93 11.89 -12.36
N TYR A 144 -15.90 11.29 -12.98
CA TYR A 144 -14.53 11.37 -12.46
C TYR A 144 -14.03 12.81 -12.41
N GLU A 145 -14.32 13.65 -13.41
CA GLU A 145 -13.97 15.07 -13.42
C GLU A 145 -14.65 15.83 -12.27
N ASN A 146 -15.94 15.56 -12.01
CA ASN A 146 -16.69 16.16 -10.90
C ASN A 146 -16.17 15.74 -9.52
N LEU A 147 -15.77 14.47 -9.38
CA LEU A 147 -15.27 13.93 -8.12
C LEU A 147 -13.79 14.29 -7.87
N HIS A 148 -13.01 14.59 -8.90
CA HIS A 148 -11.57 14.80 -8.77
C HIS A 148 -11.17 15.84 -7.68
N PRO A 149 -11.84 17.00 -7.54
CA PRO A 149 -11.51 17.96 -6.47
C PRO A 149 -11.64 17.36 -5.05
N ASP A 150 -12.64 16.51 -4.82
CA ASP A 150 -12.88 15.85 -3.53
C ASP A 150 -11.87 14.70 -3.28
N PHE A 151 -11.38 14.05 -4.33
CA PHE A 151 -10.57 12.82 -4.27
C PHE A 151 -9.13 12.97 -4.78
N HIS A 152 -8.64 14.19 -4.94
CA HIS A 152 -7.30 14.49 -5.48
C HIS A 152 -6.12 13.87 -4.70
N ASN A 153 -6.36 13.34 -3.49
CA ASN A 153 -5.36 12.68 -2.64
C ASN A 153 -5.60 11.18 -2.46
N ASN A 154 -6.64 10.60 -3.09
CA ASN A 154 -6.92 9.18 -3.00
C ASN A 154 -6.21 8.45 -4.15
N PRO A 155 -5.14 7.66 -3.89
CA PRO A 155 -4.37 7.01 -4.95
C PRO A 155 -5.18 6.01 -5.77
N PHE A 156 -6.15 5.33 -5.17
CA PHE A 156 -7.00 4.37 -5.89
C PHE A 156 -7.94 5.09 -6.86
N PHE A 157 -8.49 6.23 -6.44
CA PHE A 157 -9.28 7.09 -7.32
C PHE A 157 -8.43 7.60 -8.49
N LEU A 158 -7.25 8.17 -8.20
CA LEU A 158 -6.36 8.72 -9.22
C LEU A 158 -5.90 7.67 -10.22
N TYR A 159 -5.54 6.47 -9.75
CA TYR A 159 -5.15 5.36 -10.63
C TYR A 159 -6.28 4.97 -11.58
N ASN A 160 -7.49 4.76 -11.07
CA ASN A 160 -8.64 4.39 -11.88
C ASN A 160 -9.02 5.50 -12.87
N TYR A 161 -8.93 6.76 -12.44
CA TYR A 161 -9.17 7.90 -13.31
C TYR A 161 -8.13 8.00 -14.44
N ALA A 162 -6.85 7.85 -14.12
CA ALA A 162 -5.78 7.81 -15.11
C ALA A 162 -5.96 6.65 -16.09
N ALA A 163 -6.36 5.47 -15.61
CA ALA A 163 -6.61 4.30 -16.45
C ALA A 163 -7.77 4.54 -17.42
N LEU A 164 -8.86 5.17 -16.95
CA LEU A 164 -9.98 5.57 -17.79
C LEU A 164 -9.53 6.54 -18.90
N LEU A 165 -8.78 7.58 -18.54
CA LEU A 165 -8.23 8.56 -19.49
C LEU A 165 -7.32 7.89 -20.54
N ASN A 166 -6.44 6.98 -20.12
CA ASN A 166 -5.56 6.23 -21.03
C ASN A 166 -6.38 5.38 -22.02
N ASN A 167 -7.40 4.65 -21.53
CA ASN A 167 -8.29 3.85 -22.37
C ASN A 167 -9.06 4.70 -23.39
N MET A 168 -9.44 5.92 -22.99
CA MET A 168 -10.10 6.91 -23.86
C MET A 168 -9.13 7.67 -24.77
N ARG A 169 -7.83 7.35 -24.74
CA ARG A 169 -6.74 7.98 -25.51
C ARG A 169 -6.40 9.42 -25.11
N TYR A 170 -6.84 9.87 -23.95
CA TYR A 170 -6.40 11.14 -23.35
C TYR A 170 -5.08 10.93 -22.60
N TRP A 171 -4.02 10.56 -23.33
CA TRP A 171 -2.75 10.11 -22.74
C TRP A 171 -2.03 11.21 -21.95
N ASP A 172 -2.11 12.48 -22.37
CA ASP A 172 -1.50 13.59 -21.64
C ASP A 172 -2.18 13.81 -20.27
N ASN A 173 -3.52 13.85 -20.24
CA ASN A 173 -4.29 13.97 -19.00
C ASN A 173 -4.03 12.75 -18.10
N SER A 174 -4.02 11.54 -18.68
CA SER A 174 -3.69 10.33 -17.92
C SER A 174 -2.29 10.40 -17.31
N ALA A 175 -1.30 10.90 -18.05
CA ALA A 175 0.07 11.07 -17.58
C ALA A 175 0.19 12.13 -16.45
N GLU A 176 -0.68 13.14 -16.44
CA GLU A 176 -0.75 14.11 -15.35
C GLU A 176 -1.36 13.50 -14.08
N ILE A 177 -2.52 12.85 -14.21
CA ILE A 177 -3.21 12.22 -13.08
C ILE A 177 -2.34 11.11 -12.46
N ILE A 178 -1.68 10.27 -13.29
CA ILE A 178 -0.82 9.20 -12.76
C ILE A 178 0.41 9.76 -12.02
N ARG A 179 0.96 10.90 -12.46
CA ARG A 179 2.06 11.58 -11.76
C ARG A 179 1.62 12.12 -10.39
N SER A 180 0.37 12.58 -10.28
CA SER A 180 -0.21 12.94 -8.98
C SER A 180 -0.43 11.72 -8.11
N CYS A 181 -0.87 10.60 -8.69
CA CYS A 181 -1.03 9.33 -7.99
C CYS A 181 0.29 8.82 -7.37
N GLU A 182 1.40 8.91 -8.12
CA GLU A 182 2.75 8.48 -7.68
C GLU A 182 3.23 9.13 -6.39
N LYS A 183 2.68 10.29 -6.00
CA LYS A 183 3.01 10.97 -4.73
C LYS A 183 2.46 10.24 -3.51
N TYR A 184 1.40 9.43 -3.70
CA TYR A 184 0.67 8.76 -2.64
C TYR A 184 0.87 7.24 -2.66
N LEU A 185 0.99 6.66 -3.85
CA LEU A 185 1.25 5.24 -4.04
C LEU A 185 2.13 5.08 -5.27
N ASN A 186 3.14 4.24 -5.18
CA ASN A 186 3.97 3.90 -6.33
C ASN A 186 4.23 2.40 -6.37
N ASP A 187 3.34 1.68 -7.02
CA ASP A 187 3.39 0.22 -7.14
C ASP A 187 3.61 -0.23 -8.59
N CYS A 188 3.71 -1.54 -8.81
CA CYS A 188 3.94 -2.09 -10.14
C CYS A 188 2.86 -1.67 -11.15
N ASP A 189 1.60 -1.52 -10.74
CA ASP A 189 0.50 -1.24 -11.66
C ASP A 189 0.49 0.24 -12.06
N ILE A 190 0.86 1.14 -11.13
CA ILE A 190 1.10 2.55 -11.42
C ILE A 190 2.25 2.72 -12.41
N GLN A 191 3.37 2.01 -12.21
CA GLN A 191 4.49 2.04 -13.16
C GLN A 191 4.11 1.46 -14.53
N MET A 192 3.28 0.41 -14.56
CA MET A 192 2.76 -0.13 -15.82
C MET A 192 1.92 0.90 -16.58
N LEU A 193 0.98 1.58 -15.92
CA LEU A 193 0.13 2.58 -16.56
C LEU A 193 0.92 3.81 -17.00
N LYS A 194 1.88 4.27 -16.19
CA LYS A 194 2.79 5.36 -16.57
C LYS A 194 3.68 4.99 -17.76
N GLY A 195 4.20 3.76 -17.78
CA GLY A 195 4.96 3.22 -18.90
C GLY A 195 4.14 3.15 -20.18
N ASP A 196 2.88 2.70 -20.09
CA ASP A 196 1.99 2.68 -21.26
C ASP A 196 1.68 4.09 -21.77
N ASN A 197 1.39 5.05 -20.88
CA ASN A 197 1.22 6.45 -21.27
C ASN A 197 2.43 7.01 -22.01
N TYR A 198 3.66 6.75 -21.53
CA TYR A 198 4.87 7.14 -22.24
C TYR A 198 4.99 6.46 -23.60
N LYS A 199 4.74 5.15 -23.67
CA LYS A 199 4.79 4.38 -24.92
C LYS A 199 3.79 4.92 -25.95
N LYS A 200 2.55 5.21 -25.55
CA LYS A 200 1.50 5.78 -26.41
C LYS A 200 1.83 7.20 -26.91
N ARG A 201 2.63 7.94 -26.13
CA ARG A 201 3.16 9.27 -26.50
C ARG A 201 4.49 9.20 -27.25
N HIS A 202 4.93 8.01 -27.67
CA HIS A 202 6.21 7.76 -28.35
C HIS A 202 7.48 8.09 -27.53
N HIS A 203 7.34 8.23 -26.20
CA HIS A 203 8.44 8.45 -25.26
C HIS A 203 9.04 7.10 -24.81
N LEU A 204 9.63 6.37 -25.76
CA LEU A 204 10.00 4.96 -25.58
C LEU A 204 11.07 4.74 -24.50
N MET A 205 12.02 5.67 -24.33
CA MET A 205 13.04 5.56 -23.30
C MET A 205 12.46 5.68 -21.89
N GLN A 206 11.50 6.59 -21.68
CA GLN A 206 10.79 6.71 -20.40
C GLN A 206 9.89 5.50 -20.13
N ALA A 207 9.22 4.99 -21.18
CA ALA A 207 8.41 3.77 -21.07
C ALA A 207 9.26 2.58 -20.63
N LYS A 208 10.46 2.43 -21.22
CA LYS A 208 11.43 1.41 -20.84
C LYS A 208 11.76 1.47 -19.33
N VAL A 209 12.13 2.64 -18.82
CA VAL A 209 12.47 2.82 -17.40
C VAL A 209 11.31 2.41 -16.49
N CYS A 210 10.08 2.80 -16.83
CA CYS A 210 8.90 2.41 -16.06
C CYS A 210 8.65 0.90 -16.07
N PHE A 211 8.76 0.23 -17.22
CA PHE A 211 8.55 -1.21 -17.29
C PHE A 211 9.70 -2.01 -16.66
N GLU A 212 10.94 -1.51 -16.72
CA GLU A 212 12.08 -2.07 -15.97
C GLU A 212 11.81 -2.00 -14.47
N LEU A 213 11.39 -0.83 -13.96
CA LEU A 213 11.05 -0.67 -12.55
C LEU A 213 9.90 -1.59 -12.15
N ALA A 214 8.82 -1.64 -12.92
CA ALA A 214 7.69 -2.55 -12.67
C ALA A 214 8.12 -4.03 -12.63
N SER A 215 9.02 -4.44 -13.54
CA SER A 215 9.55 -5.81 -13.57
C SER A 215 10.41 -6.13 -12.34
N GLN A 216 11.17 -5.16 -11.82
CA GLN A 216 11.99 -5.32 -10.62
C GLN A 216 11.12 -5.35 -9.35
N MET A 217 10.02 -4.58 -9.32
CA MET A 217 9.06 -4.59 -8.21
C MET A 217 8.34 -5.95 -8.10
N CYS A 218 7.93 -6.51 -9.24
CA CYS A 218 7.22 -7.80 -9.29
C CYS A 218 7.85 -8.75 -10.32
N PRO A 219 8.99 -9.40 -10.02
CA PRO A 219 9.74 -10.23 -10.99
C PRO A 219 8.96 -11.44 -11.54
N GLY A 220 7.88 -11.83 -10.88
CA GLY A 220 7.01 -12.91 -11.34
C GLY A 220 5.93 -12.47 -12.34
N LYS A 221 5.74 -11.18 -12.60
CA LYS A 221 4.71 -10.68 -13.52
C LYS A 221 5.23 -10.71 -14.96
N PHE A 222 4.46 -11.34 -15.86
CA PHE A 222 4.77 -11.45 -17.28
C PHE A 222 4.55 -10.14 -18.04
N ALA A 223 3.56 -9.33 -17.65
CA ALA A 223 3.15 -8.14 -18.38
C ALA A 223 4.25 -7.05 -18.49
N PRO A 224 4.97 -6.68 -17.41
CA PRO A 224 6.08 -5.72 -17.51
C PRO A 224 7.17 -6.19 -18.49
N LEU A 225 7.54 -7.46 -18.44
CA LEU A 225 8.56 -8.03 -19.32
C LEU A 225 8.10 -8.07 -20.78
N PHE A 226 6.84 -8.45 -21.02
CA PHE A 226 6.25 -8.42 -22.36
C PHE A 226 6.26 -7.01 -22.95
N GLU A 227 5.90 -5.99 -22.17
CA GLU A 227 5.96 -4.60 -22.62
C GLU A 227 7.40 -4.12 -22.86
N LEU A 228 8.38 -4.59 -22.08
CA LEU A 228 9.80 -4.32 -22.35
C LEU A 228 10.25 -4.88 -23.70
N VAL A 229 9.84 -6.10 -24.05
CA VAL A 229 10.15 -6.68 -25.38
C VAL A 229 9.59 -5.76 -26.49
N ASN A 230 8.33 -5.34 -26.39
CA ASN A 230 7.72 -4.43 -27.37
C ASN A 230 8.48 -3.10 -27.47
N VAL A 231 8.96 -2.57 -26.35
CA VAL A 231 9.78 -1.34 -26.34
C VAL A 231 11.14 -1.58 -26.98
N TYR A 232 11.81 -2.70 -26.69
CA TYR A 232 13.09 -3.06 -27.31
C TYR A 232 12.99 -3.20 -28.83
N ASP A 233 11.90 -3.79 -29.32
CA ASP A 233 11.60 -3.86 -30.75
C ASP A 233 11.45 -2.46 -31.34
N SER A 234 10.71 -1.58 -30.65
CA SER A 234 10.43 -0.22 -31.11
C SER A 234 11.67 0.68 -31.14
N ILE A 235 12.68 0.41 -30.30
CA ILE A 235 13.97 1.13 -30.27
C ILE A 235 15.08 0.40 -31.04
N ASN A 236 14.74 -0.59 -31.86
CA ASN A 236 15.65 -1.37 -32.70
C ASN A 236 16.80 -2.04 -31.91
N GLN A 237 16.46 -2.68 -30.77
CA GLN A 237 17.38 -3.50 -29.98
C GLN A 237 16.96 -4.99 -30.03
N PRO A 238 17.04 -5.65 -31.22
CA PRO A 238 16.47 -6.98 -31.43
C PRO A 238 17.13 -8.06 -30.57
N ILE A 239 18.44 -7.98 -30.33
CA ILE A 239 19.17 -8.94 -29.49
C ILE A 239 18.58 -8.97 -28.07
N ARG A 240 18.37 -7.80 -27.46
CA ARG A 240 17.77 -7.69 -26.12
C ARG A 240 16.31 -8.13 -26.10
N ALA A 241 15.57 -7.81 -27.15
CA ALA A 241 14.19 -8.26 -27.30
C ALA A 241 14.10 -9.80 -27.33
N LYS A 242 14.98 -10.45 -28.11
CA LYS A 242 15.06 -11.91 -28.21
C LYS A 242 15.45 -12.56 -26.88
N GLU A 243 16.53 -12.09 -26.25
CA GLU A 243 16.98 -12.60 -24.95
C GLU A 243 15.86 -12.54 -23.90
N LEU A 244 15.13 -11.43 -23.87
CA LEU A 244 14.03 -11.25 -22.93
C LEU A 244 12.80 -12.09 -23.31
N ALA A 245 12.50 -12.25 -24.59
CA ALA A 245 11.43 -13.13 -25.07
C ALA A 245 11.71 -14.60 -24.70
N ASP A 246 12.94 -15.08 -24.88
CA ASP A 246 13.38 -16.42 -24.46
C ASP A 246 13.27 -16.59 -22.95
N HIS A 247 13.62 -15.56 -22.17
CA HIS A 247 13.41 -15.58 -20.73
C HIS A 247 11.92 -15.77 -20.39
N ILE A 248 11.02 -14.99 -21.00
CA ILE A 248 9.56 -15.07 -20.76
C ILE A 248 8.99 -16.45 -21.12
N ILE A 249 9.44 -17.07 -22.21
CA ILE A 249 9.00 -18.41 -22.63
C ILE A 249 9.32 -19.43 -21.53
N ASN A 250 10.52 -19.35 -20.96
CA ASN A 250 11.03 -20.28 -19.95
C ASN A 250 10.56 -19.97 -18.52
N MET A 251 10.01 -18.77 -18.26
CA MET A 251 9.46 -18.43 -16.95
C MET A 251 8.34 -19.40 -16.52
N GLN A 252 8.39 -19.81 -15.25
CA GLN A 252 7.37 -20.66 -14.65
C GLN A 252 6.03 -19.91 -14.53
N VAL A 253 4.94 -20.52 -15.03
CA VAL A 253 3.59 -20.00 -14.87
C VAL A 253 3.05 -20.44 -13.51
N LYS A 254 2.85 -19.48 -12.61
CA LYS A 254 2.32 -19.74 -11.26
C LYS A 254 0.80 -19.89 -11.24
N VAL A 255 0.11 -19.00 -11.96
CA VAL A 255 -1.35 -19.00 -12.11
C VAL A 255 -1.66 -18.95 -13.60
N PRO A 256 -2.17 -20.04 -14.19
CA PRO A 256 -2.54 -20.05 -15.61
C PRO A 256 -3.62 -19.00 -15.91
N SER A 257 -3.45 -18.26 -17.00
CA SER A 257 -4.46 -17.32 -17.50
C SER A 257 -4.36 -17.19 -19.02
N ALA A 258 -5.46 -16.86 -19.67
CA ALA A 258 -5.49 -16.62 -21.12
C ALA A 258 -4.46 -15.55 -21.55
N THR A 259 -4.28 -14.51 -20.73
CA THR A 259 -3.28 -13.45 -20.96
C THR A 259 -1.86 -13.99 -20.95
N ILE A 260 -1.49 -14.81 -19.96
CA ILE A 260 -0.13 -15.39 -19.89
C ILE A 260 0.10 -16.34 -21.08
N THR A 261 -0.89 -17.15 -21.43
CA THR A 261 -0.82 -18.03 -22.60
C THR A 261 -0.59 -17.22 -23.89
N ALA A 262 -1.36 -16.15 -24.09
CA ALA A 262 -1.21 -15.25 -25.23
C ALA A 262 0.16 -14.55 -25.26
N ILE A 263 0.68 -14.11 -24.12
CA ILE A 263 2.04 -13.54 -24.02
C ILE A 263 3.07 -14.57 -24.47
N LYS A 264 3.05 -15.78 -23.91
CA LYS A 264 4.01 -16.84 -24.28
C LYS A 264 3.94 -17.19 -25.76
N MET A 265 2.74 -17.35 -26.34
CA MET A 265 2.58 -17.60 -27.77
C MET A 265 3.16 -16.48 -28.64
N ARG A 266 2.98 -15.22 -28.24
CA ARG A 266 3.58 -14.08 -28.96
C ARG A 266 5.11 -14.08 -28.87
N MET A 267 5.67 -14.44 -27.71
CA MET A 267 7.13 -14.52 -27.55
C MET A 267 7.73 -15.65 -28.39
N ILE A 268 7.09 -16.83 -28.44
CA ILE A 268 7.53 -17.94 -29.30
C ILE A 268 7.56 -17.48 -30.77
N LYS A 269 6.46 -16.88 -31.26
CA LYS A 269 6.40 -16.36 -32.63
C LYS A 269 7.44 -15.27 -32.91
N ARG A 270 7.71 -14.39 -31.93
CA ARG A 270 8.69 -13.30 -32.03
C ARG A 270 10.11 -13.87 -32.21
N VAL A 271 10.44 -14.95 -31.51
CA VAL A 271 11.74 -15.63 -31.56
C VAL A 271 11.90 -16.45 -32.85
N GLU A 272 10.84 -17.12 -33.30
CA GLU A 272 10.83 -17.92 -34.55
C GLU A 272 10.87 -17.07 -35.83
N ALA A 273 10.46 -15.81 -35.76
CA ALA A 273 10.42 -14.89 -36.90
C ALA A 273 11.78 -14.22 -37.21
N GLU A 274 12.82 -14.47 -36.41
CA GLU A 274 14.20 -13.98 -36.59
C GLU A 274 15.15 -15.09 -37.06
#